data_AF-A0AB38YI06-F1
#
_entry.id   AF-A0AB38YI06-F1
#
_cell.length_a   1.000
_cell.length_b   1.000
_cell.length_c   1.000
_cell.angle_alpha   90.00
_cell.angle_beta   90.00
_cell.angle_gamma   90.00
#
_symmetry.space_group_name_H-M   'P 1'
#
loop_
_entity.id
_entity.type
_entity.pdbx_description
1 polymer ?
#
loop_
_entity_poly.entity_id
_entity_poly.type
_entity_poly.pdbx_seq_one_letter_code
_entity_poly.pdbx_strand_id
1 'polypeptide(L)'
;MWRRLLWLACFLLVLFSILLWRATSPTWVELGQIRTNWPLSERWLIDGYDINWDVEERRWRVVYGATVIWETASNKPWLGAALQAAPVTLRNAEQGLTGRQLQVCARQEWDELQQVGNRVEALGTLYCGDQSFPIQFTISVDEQRRLVLNWETSEQVALTYLESPMGAGEQVFGFGIQSITPSLVGRRVLGRDQLFAPIDSEMPVSAGSDRPFSVYSSHNRGWLIGGTGTRLLDLTRPQRWRLENWSAQGEVALAAARSPAFLLPRLFPEQEPQEYPDWFGRNPLLPLGGEVAADFWEPLARHGAPLSLVVADPAALVDEVGVPEVVGALVDLPPALDTLAGWREYGLGSMVSALLSSGLAGDPMSYTIVGGSIEDRGRWRTEPRTQELYLRWLELNTFTPVLSFHDTLLASEHYHLWDEDESGHIHAARLATIHEALWPYRRRLMAAVVDQNMPMVRPMWLEFPDDPETWQLPPNQYMLGPHLLVAPILQSATLERRVYLPEGEWTHLWSGREWFSLGQWIDVVAPMGEPAVFVHDNFPGRAALLNRAHELGVSHLMSY
;
A
#
# COMPACT_ATOMS: atom_id res chain seq x y z
N MET A 1 -30.32 -40.17 11.44
CA MET A 1 -29.04 -40.64 12.02
C MET A 1 -27.84 -40.13 11.22
N TRP A 2 -27.79 -40.38 9.90
CA TRP A 2 -26.70 -39.93 9.00
C TRP A 2 -26.41 -38.42 8.97
N ARG A 3 -27.45 -37.56 8.95
CA ARG A 3 -27.25 -36.10 9.02
C ARG A 3 -26.58 -35.61 10.31
N ARG A 4 -26.79 -36.28 11.44
CA ARG A 4 -26.16 -35.92 12.73
C ARG A 4 -24.70 -36.36 12.77
N LEU A 5 -24.37 -37.49 12.14
CA LEU A 5 -22.98 -37.97 12.00
C LEU A 5 -22.16 -37.06 11.08
N LEU A 6 -22.74 -36.55 9.99
CA LEU A 6 -22.11 -35.57 9.09
C LEU A 6 -21.83 -34.23 9.79
N TRP A 7 -22.79 -33.75 10.59
CA TRP A 7 -22.59 -32.54 11.39
C TRP A 7 -21.48 -32.70 12.44
N LEU A 8 -21.43 -33.86 13.11
CA LEU A 8 -20.36 -34.16 14.07
C LEU A 8 -18.99 -34.28 13.39
N ALA A 9 -18.92 -34.88 12.20
CA ALA A 9 -17.69 -34.97 11.42
C ALA A 9 -17.19 -33.59 10.95
N CYS A 10 -18.09 -32.72 10.44
CA CYS A 10 -17.74 -31.35 10.10
C CYS A 10 -17.31 -30.54 11.33
N PHE A 11 -18.00 -30.69 12.47
CA PHE A 11 -17.65 -30.00 13.70
C PHE A 11 -16.30 -30.45 14.25
N LEU A 12 -16.01 -31.75 14.20
CA LEU A 12 -14.72 -32.31 14.59
C LEU A 12 -13.61 -31.90 13.62
N LEU A 13 -13.87 -31.83 12.32
CA LEU A 13 -12.91 -31.30 11.34
C LEU A 13 -12.59 -29.84 11.60
N VAL A 14 -13.60 -29.00 11.87
CA VAL A 14 -13.40 -27.59 12.22
C VAL A 14 -12.62 -27.46 13.53
N LEU A 15 -12.95 -28.24 14.56
CA LEU A 15 -12.19 -28.27 15.81
C LEU A 15 -10.74 -28.75 15.61
N PHE A 16 -10.53 -29.76 14.78
CA PHE A 16 -9.20 -30.28 14.48
C PHE A 16 -8.38 -29.27 13.66
N SER A 17 -9.01 -28.54 12.73
CA SER A 17 -8.41 -27.42 12.01
C SER A 17 -8.07 -26.25 12.94
N ILE A 18 -8.92 -25.92 13.92
CA ILE A 18 -8.65 -24.87 14.92
C ILE A 18 -7.50 -25.29 15.86
N LEU A 19 -7.44 -26.57 16.24
CA LEU A 19 -6.38 -27.12 17.09
C LEU A 19 -5.04 -27.21 16.35
N LEU A 20 -5.04 -27.62 15.08
CA LEU A 20 -3.87 -27.59 14.19
C LEU A 20 -3.40 -26.16 13.93
N TRP A 21 -4.31 -25.21 13.72
CA TRP A 21 -4.00 -23.79 13.56
C TRP A 21 -3.34 -23.20 14.82
N ARG A 22 -3.82 -23.58 16.02
CA ARG A 22 -3.13 -23.22 17.28
C ARG A 22 -1.76 -23.89 17.44
N ALA A 23 -1.58 -25.12 16.94
CA ALA A 23 -0.33 -25.86 17.06
C ALA A 23 0.76 -25.41 16.07
N THR A 24 0.38 -24.85 14.92
CA THR A 24 1.31 -24.27 13.94
C THR A 24 1.46 -22.76 14.06
N SER A 25 0.60 -22.10 14.85
CA SER A 25 0.78 -20.69 15.19
C SER A 25 2.08 -20.57 15.96
N PRO A 26 3.05 -19.85 15.40
CA PRO A 26 4.39 -19.99 15.88
C PRO A 26 4.39 -19.21 17.21
N THR A 27 4.64 -19.92 18.31
CA THR A 27 4.39 -19.44 19.69
C THR A 27 5.25 -18.23 19.96
N TRP A 28 4.60 -17.09 20.19
CA TRP A 28 5.22 -15.89 20.70
C TRP A 28 5.91 -16.24 22.00
N VAL A 29 7.23 -16.14 22.02
CA VAL A 29 7.97 -16.34 23.26
C VAL A 29 7.63 -15.19 24.19
N GLU A 30 7.24 -15.51 25.42
CA GLU A 30 7.06 -14.49 26.45
C GLU A 30 8.39 -13.77 26.67
N LEU A 31 8.36 -12.46 26.46
CA LEU A 31 9.43 -11.55 26.83
C LEU A 31 9.79 -11.81 28.30
N GLY A 32 11.06 -12.18 28.56
CA GLY A 32 11.53 -12.45 29.90
C GLY A 32 11.74 -11.17 30.71
N GLN A 33 12.80 -11.09 31.51
CA GLN A 33 12.98 -10.00 32.47
C GLN A 33 13.96 -8.95 31.95
N ILE A 34 13.62 -7.68 32.18
CA ILE A 34 14.55 -6.56 32.03
C ILE A 34 15.12 -6.16 33.38
N ARG A 35 16.43 -5.92 33.41
CA ARG A 35 17.13 -5.33 34.55
C ARG A 35 17.87 -4.08 34.08
N THR A 36 17.78 -3.03 34.88
CA THR A 36 18.45 -1.76 34.62
C THR A 36 19.20 -1.37 35.88
N ASN A 37 20.43 -0.91 35.76
CA ASN A 37 21.20 -0.36 36.89
C ASN A 37 20.95 1.14 37.09
N TRP A 38 20.09 1.73 36.27
CA TRP A 38 19.74 3.15 36.28
C TRP A 38 18.93 3.48 37.55
N PRO A 39 19.43 4.38 38.41
CA PRO A 39 18.88 4.54 39.76
C PRO A 39 17.62 5.40 39.83
N LEU A 40 17.29 6.14 38.78
CA LEU A 40 16.23 7.14 38.76
C LEU A 40 15.47 7.12 37.44
N SER A 41 14.23 7.59 37.46
CA SER A 41 13.52 7.96 36.24
C SER A 41 14.21 9.16 35.59
N GLU A 42 14.29 9.14 34.27
CA GLU A 42 14.93 10.20 33.48
C GLU A 42 13.97 10.73 32.42
N ARG A 43 14.13 12.02 32.09
CA ARG A 43 13.27 12.71 31.14
C ARG A 43 14.10 13.64 30.28
N TRP A 44 13.92 13.53 28.97
CA TRP A 44 14.60 14.35 27.97
C TRP A 44 13.57 15.01 27.06
N LEU A 45 13.80 16.28 26.73
CA LEU A 45 13.01 17.01 25.76
C LEU A 45 13.90 17.31 24.56
N ILE A 46 13.64 16.63 23.44
CA ILE A 46 14.45 16.74 22.21
C ILE A 46 13.50 17.09 21.06
N ASP A 47 13.66 18.28 20.48
CA ASP A 47 12.85 18.77 19.35
C ASP A 47 11.31 18.59 19.50
N GLY A 48 10.82 18.75 20.73
CA GLY A 48 9.41 18.64 21.08
C GLY A 48 8.92 17.23 21.43
N TYR A 49 9.81 16.22 21.35
CA TYR A 49 9.55 14.89 21.88
C TYR A 49 9.92 14.83 23.36
N ASP A 50 8.94 14.48 24.18
CA ASP A 50 9.09 14.19 25.60
C ASP A 50 9.40 12.70 25.76
N ILE A 51 10.67 12.38 25.99
CA ILE A 51 11.20 11.04 26.13
C ILE A 51 11.33 10.76 27.63
N ASN A 52 10.62 9.75 28.12
CA ASN A 52 10.60 9.40 29.54
C ASN A 52 11.02 7.94 29.72
N TRP A 53 12.00 7.74 30.59
CA TRP A 53 12.31 6.46 31.20
C TRP A 53 11.75 6.43 32.62
N ASP A 54 10.83 5.50 32.88
CA ASP A 54 10.27 5.26 34.22
C ASP A 54 10.93 4.04 34.86
N VAL A 55 11.63 4.26 35.98
CA VAL A 55 12.38 3.21 36.67
C VAL A 55 11.49 2.25 37.48
N GLU A 56 10.32 2.70 37.95
CA GLU A 56 9.40 1.89 38.76
C GLU A 56 8.68 0.88 37.87
N GLU A 57 8.17 1.35 36.74
CA GLU A 57 7.49 0.53 35.75
C GLU A 57 8.46 -0.15 34.78
N ARG A 58 9.72 0.28 34.76
CA ARG A 58 10.76 -0.12 33.79
C ARG A 58 10.27 0.02 32.36
N ARG A 59 9.77 1.21 32.00
CA ARG A 59 9.17 1.46 30.69
C ARG A 59 9.66 2.75 30.06
N TRP A 60 9.79 2.71 28.73
CA TRP A 60 9.92 3.90 27.91
C TRP A 60 8.54 4.43 27.54
N ARG A 61 8.40 5.75 27.55
CA ARG A 61 7.25 6.45 27.02
C ARG A 61 7.70 7.70 26.28
N VAL A 62 7.31 7.82 25.03
CA VAL A 62 7.62 8.98 24.19
C VAL A 62 6.34 9.64 23.72
N VAL A 63 6.23 10.94 24.01
CA VAL A 63 5.07 11.76 23.71
C VAL A 63 5.47 12.93 22.82
N TYR A 64 4.63 13.26 21.85
CA TYR A 64 4.76 14.48 21.05
C TYR A 64 3.43 15.23 21.08
N GLY A 65 3.43 16.42 21.68
CA GLY A 65 2.19 17.12 22.00
C GLY A 65 1.29 16.29 22.92
N ALA A 66 0.14 15.83 22.42
CA ALA A 66 -0.79 14.97 23.15
C ALA A 66 -0.72 13.49 22.72
N THR A 67 0.06 13.16 21.70
CA THR A 67 0.09 11.82 21.10
C THR A 67 1.22 10.99 21.71
N VAL A 68 0.88 9.82 22.26
CA VAL A 68 1.88 8.81 22.62
C VAL A 68 2.35 8.16 21.32
N ILE A 69 3.61 8.41 20.95
CA ILE A 69 4.18 7.91 19.70
C ILE A 69 4.75 6.52 19.88
N TRP A 70 5.43 6.28 21.00
CA TRP A 70 6.00 4.98 21.34
C TRP A 70 5.98 4.76 22.85
N GLU A 71 5.70 3.53 23.24
CA GLU A 71 5.71 3.10 24.63
C GLU A 71 6.02 1.61 24.70
N THR A 72 6.75 1.20 25.73
CA THR A 72 7.06 -0.22 25.98
C THR A 72 6.14 -0.78 27.04
N ALA A 73 5.92 -2.10 27.03
CA ALA A 73 5.21 -2.75 28.13
C ALA A 73 6.02 -2.69 29.44
N SER A 74 5.35 -2.43 30.56
CA SER A 74 6.00 -2.39 31.88
C SER A 74 6.73 -3.70 32.20
N ASN A 75 7.93 -3.59 32.76
CA ASN A 75 8.78 -4.71 33.19
C ASN A 75 9.09 -5.75 32.10
N LYS A 76 8.99 -5.37 30.82
CA LYS A 76 9.35 -6.23 29.69
C LYS A 76 10.56 -5.67 28.94
N PRO A 77 11.40 -6.54 28.35
CA PRO A 77 12.40 -6.12 27.38
C PRO A 77 11.80 -5.23 26.28
N TRP A 78 12.43 -4.08 26.01
CA TRP A 78 11.94 -3.12 25.00
C TRP A 78 12.43 -3.39 23.58
N LEU A 79 13.48 -4.21 23.43
CA LEU A 79 13.98 -4.67 22.14
C LEU A 79 14.18 -6.18 22.17
N GLY A 80 13.18 -6.96 21.76
CA GLY A 80 13.32 -8.42 21.75
C GLY A 80 14.39 -8.90 20.79
N ALA A 81 15.05 -10.02 21.10
CA ALA A 81 16.09 -10.60 20.26
C ALA A 81 16.04 -12.14 20.27
N ALA A 82 16.51 -12.78 19.21
CA ALA A 82 16.64 -14.23 19.14
C ALA A 82 17.78 -14.69 18.22
N LEU A 83 18.37 -15.83 18.57
CA LEU A 83 19.30 -16.57 17.72
C LEU A 83 18.52 -17.47 16.76
N GLN A 84 19.03 -17.60 15.53
CA GLN A 84 18.48 -18.52 14.55
C GLN A 84 18.95 -19.94 14.84
N ALA A 85 18.03 -20.84 15.19
CA ALA A 85 18.37 -22.25 15.41
C ALA A 85 18.26 -23.10 14.13
N ALA A 86 17.59 -22.61 13.08
CA ALA A 86 17.44 -23.29 11.78
C ALA A 86 17.21 -22.30 10.62
N PRO A 87 17.53 -22.66 9.36
CA PRO A 87 17.20 -21.85 8.19
C PRO A 87 15.69 -21.57 8.15
N VAL A 88 15.32 -20.34 7.83
CA VAL A 88 13.92 -19.94 7.67
C VAL A 88 13.69 -19.65 6.20
N THR A 89 12.59 -20.15 5.66
CA THR A 89 12.17 -19.88 4.29
C THR A 89 10.82 -19.17 4.31
N LEU A 90 10.70 -18.15 3.46
CA LEU A 90 9.44 -17.51 3.16
C LEU A 90 8.65 -18.44 2.23
N ARG A 91 7.46 -18.89 2.63
CA ARG A 91 6.55 -19.65 1.76
C ARG A 91 5.35 -18.79 1.43
N ASN A 92 5.42 -18.10 0.29
CA ASN A 92 4.43 -17.13 -0.18
C ASN A 92 4.15 -16.01 0.83
N ALA A 93 4.25 -14.77 0.38
CA ALA A 93 4.31 -13.64 1.29
C ALA A 93 2.98 -13.40 2.09
N GLU A 94 1.91 -14.14 1.81
CA GLU A 94 0.65 -14.16 2.58
C GLU A 94 0.55 -15.30 3.62
N GLN A 95 1.27 -16.42 3.43
CA GLN A 95 1.26 -17.56 4.37
C GLN A 95 2.35 -17.46 5.44
N GLY A 96 3.24 -16.47 5.32
CA GLY A 96 4.24 -16.12 6.31
C GLY A 96 5.43 -17.09 6.36
N LEU A 97 6.32 -16.83 7.33
CA LEU A 97 7.54 -17.61 7.54
C LEU A 97 7.23 -19.01 8.09
N THR A 98 7.74 -20.06 7.44
CA THR A 98 7.62 -21.44 7.92
C THR A 98 8.96 -21.95 8.46
N GLY A 99 8.95 -22.50 9.67
CA GLY A 99 10.14 -22.98 10.38
C GLY A 99 10.33 -22.21 11.68
N ARG A 100 10.20 -22.87 12.84
CA ARG A 100 10.29 -22.21 14.15
C ARG A 100 11.07 -23.07 15.14
N GLN A 101 12.37 -22.87 15.20
CA GLN A 101 13.10 -22.90 16.46
C GLN A 101 13.95 -21.63 16.51
N LEU A 102 13.56 -20.71 17.38
CA LEU A 102 14.35 -19.53 17.70
C LEU A 102 14.73 -19.65 19.17
N GLN A 103 16.00 -19.45 19.48
CA GLN A 103 16.44 -19.33 20.86
C GLN A 103 16.32 -17.86 21.26
N VAL A 104 15.27 -17.53 22.01
CA VAL A 104 15.01 -16.15 22.40
C VAL A 104 15.95 -15.70 23.50
N CYS A 105 16.43 -14.46 23.36
CA CYS A 105 17.24 -13.77 24.33
C CYS A 105 16.34 -13.22 25.43
N ALA A 106 16.02 -14.07 26.40
CA ALA A 106 14.97 -13.83 27.39
C ALA A 106 15.34 -12.79 28.45
N ARG A 107 16.63 -12.43 28.61
CA ARG A 107 17.07 -11.46 29.61
C ARG A 107 17.88 -10.35 28.96
N GLN A 108 17.65 -9.13 29.43
CA GLN A 108 18.42 -7.94 29.08
C GLN A 108 18.87 -7.23 30.34
N GLU A 109 20.13 -6.83 30.35
CA GLU A 109 20.71 -6.00 31.39
C GLU A 109 21.24 -4.72 30.75
N TRP A 110 20.80 -3.57 31.25
CA TRP A 110 21.23 -2.26 30.75
C TRP A 110 22.08 -1.57 31.82
N ASP A 111 23.32 -1.28 31.44
CA ASP A 111 24.37 -0.86 32.35
C ASP A 111 24.52 0.65 32.35
N GLU A 112 24.43 1.28 31.17
CA GLU A 112 24.65 2.71 30.99
C GLU A 112 23.46 3.34 30.27
N LEU A 113 23.11 4.54 30.73
CA LEU A 113 22.14 5.43 30.11
C LEU A 113 22.72 6.83 30.16
N GLN A 114 22.84 7.47 29.01
CA GLN A 114 23.42 8.80 28.92
C GLN A 114 22.79 9.61 27.80
N GLN A 115 22.87 10.93 27.92
CA GLN A 115 22.56 11.84 26.84
C GLN A 115 23.87 12.37 26.23
N VAL A 116 24.06 12.15 24.93
CA VAL A 116 25.17 12.67 24.13
C VAL A 116 24.61 13.66 23.12
N GLY A 117 24.69 14.95 23.42
CA GLY A 117 24.06 15.99 22.60
C GLY A 117 22.54 15.82 22.54
N ASN A 118 21.98 15.68 21.33
CA ASN A 118 20.54 15.46 21.09
C ASN A 118 20.19 13.96 20.92
N ARG A 119 21.04 13.07 21.45
CA ARG A 119 20.83 11.62 21.41
C ARG A 119 20.85 11.04 22.82
N VAL A 120 19.88 10.19 23.13
CA VAL A 120 19.87 9.34 24.32
C VAL A 120 20.45 7.99 23.91
N GLU A 121 21.43 7.49 24.65
CA GLU A 121 22.10 6.22 24.39
C GLU A 121 21.97 5.31 25.59
N ALA A 122 21.61 4.06 25.33
CA ALA A 122 21.61 2.98 26.30
C ALA A 122 22.56 1.87 25.82
N LEU A 123 23.41 1.39 26.72
CA LEU A 123 24.32 0.27 26.47
C LEU A 123 23.99 -0.87 27.43
N GLY A 124 24.02 -2.09 26.93
CA GLY A 124 23.66 -3.26 27.72
C GLY A 124 24.13 -4.58 27.13
N THR A 125 23.58 -5.66 27.68
CA THR A 125 23.88 -7.03 27.32
C THR A 125 22.60 -7.85 27.14
N LEU A 126 22.48 -8.52 25.99
CA LEU A 126 21.48 -9.54 25.70
C LEU A 126 21.96 -10.92 26.19
N TYR A 127 21.07 -11.70 26.81
CA TYR A 127 21.37 -13.07 27.23
C TYR A 127 20.45 -14.08 26.52
N CYS A 128 21.04 -14.99 25.75
CA CYS A 128 20.36 -16.01 24.96
C CYS A 128 20.82 -17.38 25.46
N GLY A 129 20.16 -17.90 26.51
CA GLY A 129 20.67 -19.07 27.25
C GLY A 129 21.99 -18.74 27.95
N ASP A 130 23.04 -19.52 27.68
CA ASP A 130 24.38 -19.33 28.26
C ASP A 130 25.24 -18.33 27.47
N GLN A 131 24.75 -17.85 26.32
CA GLN A 131 25.45 -16.87 25.50
C GLN A 131 25.01 -15.45 25.86
N SER A 132 25.95 -14.50 25.75
CA SER A 132 25.69 -13.08 25.94
C SER A 132 26.28 -12.23 24.82
N PHE A 133 25.57 -11.17 24.42
CA PHE A 133 25.97 -10.26 23.35
C PHE A 133 25.79 -8.81 23.77
N PRO A 134 26.71 -7.90 23.41
CA PRO A 134 26.52 -6.48 23.66
C PRO A 134 25.36 -5.95 22.81
N ILE A 135 24.61 -5.00 23.36
CA ILE A 135 23.55 -4.28 22.64
C ILE A 135 23.65 -2.79 22.90
N GLN A 136 23.49 -2.02 21.83
CA GLN A 136 23.39 -0.57 21.86
C GLN A 136 22.01 -0.17 21.35
N PHE A 137 21.36 0.75 22.06
CA PHE A 137 20.09 1.35 21.66
C PHE A 137 20.20 2.86 21.76
N THR A 138 19.72 3.57 20.75
CA THR A 138 19.77 5.02 20.71
C THR A 138 18.43 5.62 20.31
N ILE A 139 18.11 6.75 20.92
CA ILE A 139 16.95 7.58 20.61
C ILE A 139 17.48 8.96 20.22
N SER A 140 17.21 9.39 18.99
CA SER A 140 17.62 10.71 18.49
C SER A 140 16.49 11.36 17.70
N VAL A 141 16.71 12.59 17.24
CA VAL A 141 15.83 13.24 16.27
C VAL A 141 16.63 13.56 15.01
N ASP A 142 16.09 13.21 13.84
CA ASP A 142 16.73 13.46 12.54
C ASP A 142 16.39 14.85 11.96
N GLU A 143 16.93 15.15 10.78
CA GLU A 143 16.75 16.45 10.12
C GLU A 143 15.28 16.70 9.70
N GLN A 144 14.51 15.65 9.44
CA GLN A 144 13.05 15.69 9.19
C GLN A 144 12.23 15.78 10.49
N ARG A 145 12.92 16.01 11.62
CA ARG A 145 12.36 16.11 12.97
C ARG A 145 11.63 14.84 13.42
N ARG A 146 11.98 13.67 12.90
CA ARG A 146 11.43 12.39 13.33
C ARG A 146 12.24 11.84 14.49
N LEU A 147 11.57 11.19 15.44
CA LEU A 147 12.25 10.48 16.51
C LEU A 147 12.75 9.15 15.98
N VAL A 148 14.06 8.95 15.91
CA VAL A 148 14.69 7.74 15.40
C VAL A 148 15.08 6.83 16.55
N LEU A 149 14.58 5.60 16.50
CA LEU A 149 15.02 4.48 17.34
C LEU A 149 16.00 3.63 16.55
N ASN A 150 17.22 3.52 17.05
CA ASN A 150 18.30 2.81 16.39
C ASN A 150 18.90 1.76 17.33
N TRP A 151 19.17 0.57 16.81
CA TRP A 151 19.79 -0.49 17.60
C TRP A 151 20.79 -1.34 16.81
N GLU A 152 21.75 -1.88 17.55
CA GLU A 152 22.79 -2.76 17.03
C GLU A 152 23.21 -3.77 18.10
N THR A 153 23.46 -5.01 17.67
CA THR A 153 23.99 -6.12 18.48
C THR A 153 24.89 -7.01 17.60
N SER A 154 25.46 -8.06 18.20
CA SER A 154 26.20 -9.12 17.50
C SER A 154 25.41 -9.72 16.32
N GLU A 155 26.10 -9.93 15.19
CA GLU A 155 25.57 -10.61 13.98
C GLU A 155 25.09 -12.05 14.24
N GLN A 156 25.45 -12.65 15.39
CA GLN A 156 24.89 -13.94 15.81
C GLN A 156 23.39 -13.84 16.15
N VAL A 157 22.90 -12.65 16.48
CA VAL A 157 21.48 -12.36 16.67
C VAL A 157 20.84 -12.21 15.29
N ALA A 158 19.97 -13.16 14.95
CA ALA A 158 19.35 -13.22 13.62
C ALA A 158 18.01 -12.47 13.53
N LEU A 159 17.39 -12.19 14.68
CA LEU A 159 16.11 -11.51 14.76
C LEU A 159 16.14 -10.51 15.91
N THR A 160 15.71 -9.28 15.62
CA THR A 160 15.35 -8.27 16.59
C THR A 160 13.88 -7.88 16.42
N TYR A 161 13.21 -7.42 17.47
CA TYR A 161 11.84 -6.94 17.34
C TYR A 161 11.46 -5.87 18.37
N LEU A 162 10.64 -4.92 17.92
CA LEU A 162 10.03 -3.89 18.77
C LEU A 162 8.55 -4.20 18.99
N GLU A 163 8.05 -3.86 20.17
CA GLU A 163 6.62 -3.90 20.48
C GLU A 163 6.15 -2.56 21.03
N SER A 164 4.91 -2.20 20.74
CA SER A 164 4.25 -1.09 21.42
C SER A 164 2.73 -1.30 21.52
N PRO A 165 2.08 -0.73 22.55
CA PRO A 165 0.63 -0.72 22.64
C PRO A 165 -0.04 0.02 21.46
N MET A 166 -1.17 -0.53 21.03
CA MET A 166 -2.13 0.12 20.14
C MET A 166 -3.27 0.71 20.96
N GLY A 167 -3.74 1.87 20.55
CA GLY A 167 -4.97 2.47 21.05
C GLY A 167 -6.19 1.61 20.70
N ALA A 168 -7.25 1.75 21.49
CA ALA A 168 -8.51 1.08 21.19
C ALA A 168 -9.06 1.56 19.83
N GLY A 169 -9.46 0.61 18.97
CA GLY A 169 -10.00 0.92 17.64
C GLY A 169 -8.97 1.43 16.61
N GLU A 170 -7.69 1.53 16.97
CA GLU A 170 -6.62 1.99 16.07
C GLU A 170 -6.58 1.17 14.78
N GLN A 171 -6.63 1.86 13.64
CA GLN A 171 -6.41 1.27 12.32
C GLN A 171 -4.98 1.57 11.87
N VAL A 172 -4.36 0.63 11.13
CA VAL A 172 -2.96 0.71 10.69
C VAL A 172 -2.86 0.39 9.20
N PHE A 173 -2.13 1.19 8.43
CA PHE A 173 -2.07 1.14 6.96
C PHE A 173 -0.63 1.25 6.45
N GLY A 174 -0.42 0.88 5.18
CA GLY A 174 0.86 1.00 4.48
C GLY A 174 1.69 -0.28 4.54
N PHE A 175 2.93 -0.16 5.00
CA PHE A 175 3.93 -1.22 5.05
C PHE A 175 4.25 -1.81 3.66
N GLY A 176 4.45 -0.92 2.68
CA GLY A 176 4.70 -1.30 1.29
C GLY A 176 3.43 -1.50 0.48
N ILE A 177 3.53 -2.23 -0.64
CA ILE A 177 2.41 -2.48 -1.57
C ILE A 177 1.62 -3.72 -1.14
N GLN A 178 0.31 -3.55 -0.95
CA GLN A 178 -0.60 -4.56 -0.38
C GLN A 178 -1.78 -4.86 -1.32
N SER A 179 -2.05 -6.15 -1.56
CA SER A 179 -3.07 -6.64 -2.51
C SER A 179 -4.50 -6.73 -1.91
N ILE A 180 -4.66 -7.15 -0.66
CA ILE A 180 -5.98 -7.59 -0.16
C ILE A 180 -6.69 -6.57 0.73
N THR A 181 -5.98 -5.75 1.50
CA THR A 181 -6.59 -4.83 2.48
C THR A 181 -5.74 -3.60 2.75
N PRO A 182 -6.35 -2.41 2.92
CA PRO A 182 -5.64 -1.21 3.38
C PRO A 182 -5.31 -1.31 4.86
N SER A 183 -6.27 -1.75 5.69
CA SER A 183 -6.03 -1.92 7.13
C SER A 183 -5.33 -3.25 7.39
N LEU A 184 -4.20 -3.18 8.09
CA LEU A 184 -3.34 -4.30 8.43
C LEU A 184 -3.71 -4.94 9.78
N VAL A 185 -4.67 -4.36 10.51
CA VAL A 185 -5.09 -4.86 11.82
C VAL A 185 -5.63 -6.28 11.73
N GLY A 186 -5.22 -7.14 12.68
CA GLY A 186 -5.59 -8.55 12.70
C GLY A 186 -4.72 -9.44 11.81
N ARG A 187 -3.67 -8.90 11.18
CA ARG A 187 -2.81 -9.63 10.23
C ARG A 187 -1.35 -9.63 10.63
N ARG A 188 -0.61 -10.57 10.04
CA ARG A 188 0.84 -10.63 10.04
C ARG A 188 1.31 -10.37 8.62
N VAL A 189 1.99 -9.27 8.39
CA VAL A 189 2.24 -8.71 7.05
C VAL A 189 3.75 -8.60 6.82
N LEU A 190 4.19 -8.99 5.62
CA LEU A 190 5.56 -8.80 5.15
C LEU A 190 5.66 -7.43 4.47
N GLY A 191 6.73 -6.67 4.73
CA GLY A 191 6.99 -5.44 3.98
C GLY A 191 7.41 -5.76 2.55
N ARG A 192 6.81 -5.10 1.56
CA ARG A 192 7.05 -5.38 0.13
C ARG A 192 7.12 -4.10 -0.69
N ASP A 193 8.05 -4.05 -1.62
CA ASP A 193 8.18 -3.01 -2.64
C ASP A 193 7.47 -3.37 -3.96
N GLN A 194 7.04 -4.62 -4.11
CA GLN A 194 6.33 -5.12 -5.28
C GLN A 194 5.08 -5.90 -4.88
N LEU A 195 4.08 -5.87 -5.77
CA LEU A 195 2.81 -6.58 -5.54
C LEU A 195 3.00 -8.11 -5.55
N PHE A 196 3.89 -8.61 -6.42
CA PHE A 196 4.28 -10.03 -6.48
C PHE A 196 5.60 -10.30 -5.77
N ALA A 197 5.69 -11.45 -5.11
CA ALA A 197 6.98 -12.05 -4.76
C ALA A 197 7.39 -13.05 -5.87
N PRO A 198 8.68 -13.17 -6.22
CA PRO A 198 9.15 -14.16 -7.19
C PRO A 198 8.76 -15.59 -6.79
N ILE A 199 8.14 -16.29 -7.75
CA ILE A 199 7.41 -17.58 -7.62
C ILE A 199 8.24 -18.76 -7.10
N ASP A 200 9.56 -18.68 -7.16
CA ASP A 200 10.46 -19.80 -6.85
C ASP A 200 11.38 -19.58 -5.65
N SER A 201 11.13 -18.56 -4.85
CA SER A 201 12.01 -18.29 -3.74
C SER A 201 11.47 -18.92 -2.44
N GLU A 202 12.00 -20.10 -2.10
CA GLU A 202 12.53 -20.23 -0.75
C GLU A 202 13.63 -19.16 -0.62
N MET A 203 13.21 -17.91 -0.48
CA MET A 203 14.12 -16.78 -0.39
C MET A 203 14.69 -16.82 1.02
N PRO A 204 16.02 -16.71 1.16
CA PRO A 204 16.60 -16.42 2.46
C PRO A 204 15.86 -15.21 3.02
N VAL A 205 15.47 -15.26 4.29
CA VAL A 205 14.84 -14.13 4.98
C VAL A 205 15.75 -12.89 4.98
N SER A 206 17.04 -13.04 4.64
CA SER A 206 17.97 -11.94 4.43
C SER A 206 17.81 -11.18 3.10
N ALA A 207 17.00 -11.65 2.15
CA ALA A 207 16.79 -11.01 0.83
C ALA A 207 15.72 -9.89 0.85
N GLY A 208 15.55 -9.20 1.97
CA GLY A 208 14.58 -8.11 2.10
C GLY A 208 14.93 -6.92 1.21
N SER A 209 13.95 -6.03 0.98
CA SER A 209 14.20 -4.75 0.30
C SER A 209 15.17 -3.90 1.13
N ASP A 210 15.95 -3.03 0.49
CA ASP A 210 16.74 -2.00 1.17
C ASP A 210 15.93 -0.71 1.37
N ARG A 211 14.74 -0.60 0.74
CA ARG A 211 13.86 0.57 0.87
C ARG A 211 13.15 0.55 2.23
N PRO A 212 13.06 1.68 2.94
CA PRO A 212 12.31 1.76 4.19
C PRO A 212 10.80 1.69 3.93
N PHE A 213 10.03 1.15 4.88
CA PHE A 213 8.58 1.00 4.76
C PHE A 213 7.83 1.97 5.68
N SER A 214 6.98 2.81 5.11
CA SER A 214 6.11 3.73 5.84
C SER A 214 4.86 3.01 6.36
N VAL A 215 4.46 3.30 7.60
CA VAL A 215 3.27 2.78 8.25
C VAL A 215 2.52 3.94 8.89
N TYR A 216 1.20 3.94 8.78
CA TYR A 216 0.33 5.03 9.23
C TYR A 216 -0.73 4.50 10.18
N SER A 217 -1.12 5.31 11.15
CA SER A 217 -2.18 4.98 12.10
C SER A 217 -3.26 6.04 12.15
N SER A 218 -4.50 5.61 12.44
CA SER A 218 -5.65 6.48 12.69
C SER A 218 -5.50 7.40 13.91
N HIS A 219 -4.44 7.24 14.71
CA HIS A 219 -4.07 8.16 15.80
C HIS A 219 -3.10 9.28 15.35
N ASN A 220 -3.01 9.55 14.04
CA ASN A 220 -2.13 10.58 13.46
C ASN A 220 -0.65 10.41 13.84
N ARG A 221 -0.22 9.15 13.95
CA ARG A 221 1.17 8.74 14.14
C ARG A 221 1.58 7.76 13.06
N GLY A 222 2.88 7.66 12.81
CA GLY A 222 3.39 6.70 11.87
C GLY A 222 4.87 6.41 12.06
N TRP A 223 5.31 5.41 11.31
CA TRP A 223 6.62 4.78 11.42
C TRP A 223 7.24 4.71 10.03
N LEU A 224 8.51 5.04 9.91
CA LEU A 224 9.33 4.73 8.76
C LEU A 224 10.33 3.67 9.20
N ILE A 225 10.15 2.46 8.69
CA ILE A 225 10.86 1.27 9.14
C ILE A 225 12.02 1.01 8.18
N GLY A 226 13.22 1.38 8.61
CA GLY A 226 14.46 1.16 7.88
C GLY A 226 15.13 -0.16 8.22
N GLY A 227 16.37 -0.31 7.79
CA GLY A 227 17.21 -1.48 8.04
C GLY A 227 17.25 -2.47 6.87
N THR A 228 18.25 -3.35 6.95
CA THR A 228 18.53 -4.41 5.97
C THR A 228 17.85 -5.71 6.40
N GLY A 229 17.36 -6.48 5.42
CA GLY A 229 16.71 -7.76 5.66
C GLY A 229 15.18 -7.73 5.74
N THR A 230 14.59 -8.90 5.99
CA THR A 230 13.13 -9.04 6.03
C THR A 230 12.53 -8.37 7.25
N ARG A 231 11.51 -7.55 7.00
CA ARG A 231 10.73 -6.85 8.02
C ARG A 231 9.30 -7.34 7.97
N LEU A 232 8.76 -7.64 9.14
CA LEU A 232 7.42 -8.18 9.30
C LEU A 232 6.69 -7.41 10.39
N LEU A 233 5.47 -7.00 10.10
CA LEU A 233 4.59 -6.32 11.02
C LEU A 233 3.47 -7.27 11.47
N ASP A 234 3.41 -7.56 12.76
CA ASP A 234 2.35 -8.37 13.35
C ASP A 234 1.37 -7.52 14.15
N LEU A 235 0.12 -7.56 13.71
CA LEU A 235 -1.04 -6.87 14.26
C LEU A 235 -2.15 -7.88 14.61
N THR A 236 -1.83 -9.17 14.74
CA THR A 236 -2.80 -10.23 15.05
C THR A 236 -3.28 -10.18 16.50
N ARG A 237 -2.52 -9.52 17.38
CA ARG A 237 -2.86 -9.36 18.79
C ARG A 237 -3.66 -8.08 19.01
N PRO A 238 -4.78 -8.14 19.74
CA PRO A 238 -5.49 -6.94 20.11
C PRO A 238 -4.58 -6.03 20.94
N GLN A 239 -4.65 -4.72 20.66
CA GLN A 239 -4.00 -3.65 21.42
C GLN A 239 -2.47 -3.62 21.38
N ARG A 240 -1.80 -4.33 20.46
CA ARG A 240 -0.33 -4.29 20.33
C ARG A 240 0.10 -4.53 18.90
N TRP A 241 1.13 -3.81 18.46
CA TRP A 241 1.87 -4.15 17.25
C TRP A 241 3.25 -4.69 17.63
N ARG A 242 3.76 -5.64 16.83
CA ARG A 242 5.16 -6.08 16.86
C ARG A 242 5.77 -5.87 15.49
N LEU A 243 6.91 -5.21 15.45
CA LEU A 243 7.78 -5.15 14.28
C LEU A 243 8.93 -6.15 14.46
N GLU A 244 8.96 -7.20 13.65
CA GLU A 244 10.05 -8.16 13.55
C GLU A 244 11.01 -7.72 12.44
N ASN A 245 12.30 -7.65 12.77
CA ASN A 245 13.38 -7.30 11.85
C ASN A 245 14.43 -8.42 11.86
N TRP A 246 14.59 -9.10 10.74
CA TRP A 246 15.52 -10.24 10.60
C TRP A 246 16.95 -9.77 10.36
N SER A 247 17.45 -9.02 11.33
CA SER A 247 18.79 -8.44 11.37
C SER A 247 19.18 -8.14 12.82
N ALA A 248 20.49 -8.12 13.07
CA ALA A 248 21.10 -7.68 14.32
C ALA A 248 21.02 -6.16 14.50
N GLN A 249 20.76 -5.43 13.42
CA GLN A 249 20.67 -3.97 13.40
C GLN A 249 19.31 -3.54 12.86
N GLY A 250 18.79 -2.41 13.33
CA GLY A 250 17.59 -1.83 12.75
C GLY A 250 17.36 -0.39 13.15
N GLU A 251 16.50 0.25 12.35
CA GLU A 251 16.13 1.65 12.48
C GLU A 251 14.62 1.81 12.32
N VAL A 252 14.00 2.58 13.21
CA VAL A 252 12.61 3.03 13.06
C VAL A 252 12.52 4.51 13.37
N ALA A 253 12.16 5.31 12.37
CA ALA A 253 11.84 6.71 12.56
C ALA A 253 10.34 6.89 12.84
N LEU A 254 10.00 7.72 13.81
CA LEU A 254 8.66 7.89 14.35
C LEU A 254 8.22 9.35 14.25
N ALA A 255 7.01 9.56 13.75
CA ALA A 255 6.42 10.87 13.63
C ALA A 255 4.97 10.89 14.10
N ALA A 256 4.54 12.05 14.61
CA ALA A 256 3.13 12.39 14.73
C ALA A 256 2.87 13.75 14.09
N ALA A 257 1.62 13.95 13.69
CA ALA A 257 1.17 15.20 13.13
C ALA A 257 -0.28 15.50 13.56
N ARG A 258 -0.77 16.68 13.20
CA ARG A 258 -2.17 17.08 13.48
C ARG A 258 -3.20 16.39 12.59
N SER A 259 -2.78 15.89 11.43
CA SER A 259 -3.62 15.13 10.51
C SER A 259 -2.74 14.22 9.64
N PRO A 260 -3.32 13.22 8.96
CA PRO A 260 -2.55 12.29 8.13
C PRO A 260 -1.82 12.99 6.96
N ALA A 261 -2.41 14.05 6.41
CA ALA A 261 -1.80 14.84 5.33
C ALA A 261 -0.47 15.50 5.72
N PHE A 262 -0.29 15.88 6.99
CA PHE A 262 1.00 16.41 7.49
C PHE A 262 1.98 15.30 7.91
N LEU A 263 1.49 14.06 8.02
CA LEU A 263 2.29 12.91 8.42
C LEU A 263 2.98 12.26 7.22
N LEU A 264 2.28 12.15 6.09
CA LEU A 264 2.76 11.56 4.83
C LEU A 264 4.13 12.12 4.39
N PRO A 265 4.31 13.44 4.15
CA PRO A 265 5.58 13.99 3.70
C PRO A 265 6.74 13.73 4.66
N ARG A 266 6.45 13.56 5.96
CA ARG A 266 7.47 13.28 6.97
C ARG A 266 7.96 11.83 6.92
N LEU A 267 7.08 10.90 6.53
CA LEU A 267 7.35 9.47 6.53
C LEU A 267 7.71 8.90 5.17
N PHE A 268 7.81 9.72 4.13
CA PHE A 268 8.39 9.26 2.88
C PHE A 268 9.92 9.20 2.97
N PRO A 269 10.55 8.23 2.29
CA PRO A 269 11.98 8.29 2.05
C PRO A 269 12.31 9.59 1.31
N GLU A 270 13.51 10.13 1.55
CA GLU A 270 14.01 11.25 0.75
C GLU A 270 14.05 10.82 -0.72
N GLN A 271 13.34 11.56 -1.56
CA GLN A 271 13.34 11.37 -3.00
C GLN A 271 13.48 12.74 -3.65
N GLU A 272 14.30 12.81 -4.69
CA GLU A 272 14.36 14.02 -5.51
C GLU A 272 13.00 14.23 -6.18
N PRO A 273 12.43 15.44 -6.11
CA PRO A 273 11.18 15.73 -6.80
C PRO A 273 11.36 15.48 -8.29
N GLN A 274 10.53 14.59 -8.83
CA GLN A 274 10.57 14.26 -10.24
C GLN A 274 9.61 15.17 -11.01
N GLU A 275 10.16 15.96 -11.93
CA GLU A 275 9.36 16.75 -12.87
C GLU A 275 9.05 15.92 -14.12
N TYR A 276 7.81 16.02 -14.61
CA TYR A 276 7.36 15.33 -15.81
C TYR A 276 7.09 16.32 -16.94
N PRO A 277 7.34 15.94 -18.20
CA PRO A 277 7.02 16.75 -19.36
C PRO A 277 5.53 17.14 -19.44
N ASP A 278 5.24 18.23 -20.15
CA ASP A 278 3.88 18.77 -20.30
C ASP A 278 2.87 17.83 -20.98
N TRP A 279 3.32 16.78 -21.64
CA TRP A 279 2.48 15.78 -22.28
C TRP A 279 2.17 14.56 -21.39
N PHE A 280 2.96 14.34 -20.34
CA PHE A 280 2.92 13.12 -19.53
C PHE A 280 1.56 12.94 -18.83
N GLY A 281 0.86 11.82 -19.05
CA GLY A 281 -0.43 11.58 -18.40
C GLY A 281 -1.60 12.41 -18.95
N ARG A 282 -1.41 13.10 -20.09
CA ARG A 282 -2.49 13.80 -20.78
C ARG A 282 -3.44 12.84 -21.51
N ASN A 283 -2.94 12.05 -22.46
CA ASN A 283 -3.70 11.02 -23.15
C ASN A 283 -3.10 9.63 -22.87
N PRO A 284 -3.73 8.53 -23.35
CA PRO A 284 -3.26 7.19 -23.08
C PRO A 284 -1.83 6.92 -23.56
N LEU A 285 -1.12 6.09 -22.80
CA LEU A 285 0.15 5.48 -23.20
C LEU A 285 -0.10 4.12 -23.86
N LEU A 286 0.61 3.91 -24.97
CA LEU A 286 0.61 2.66 -25.74
C LEU A 286 2.04 2.13 -25.84
N PRO A 287 2.46 1.21 -24.96
CA PRO A 287 3.76 0.54 -25.02
C PRO A 287 3.73 -0.59 -26.06
N LEU A 288 3.29 -0.28 -27.27
CA LEU A 288 3.23 -1.21 -28.41
C LEU A 288 4.04 -0.58 -29.56
N GLY A 289 4.88 -1.39 -30.21
CA GLY A 289 5.64 -1.00 -31.41
C GLY A 289 5.11 -1.64 -32.68
N GLY A 290 5.41 -1.04 -33.83
CA GLY A 290 5.13 -1.61 -35.16
C GLY A 290 3.64 -1.61 -35.56
N GLU A 291 3.28 -2.51 -36.49
CA GLU A 291 1.92 -2.62 -37.07
C GLU A 291 0.83 -2.88 -36.01
N VAL A 292 1.16 -3.59 -34.92
CA VAL A 292 0.26 -3.87 -33.79
C VAL A 292 -0.25 -2.58 -33.12
N ALA A 293 0.56 -1.52 -33.11
CA ALA A 293 0.13 -0.24 -32.54
C ALA A 293 -0.91 0.48 -33.42
N ALA A 294 -0.82 0.32 -34.75
CA ALA A 294 -1.79 0.87 -35.68
C ALA A 294 -3.12 0.11 -35.59
N ASP A 295 -3.07 -1.22 -35.58
CA ASP A 295 -4.25 -2.08 -35.42
C ASP A 295 -4.98 -1.81 -34.09
N PHE A 296 -4.25 -1.52 -33.02
CA PHE A 296 -4.84 -1.07 -31.76
C PHE A 296 -5.49 0.31 -31.88
N TRP A 297 -4.79 1.28 -32.47
CA TRP A 297 -5.19 2.68 -32.38
C TRP A 297 -6.26 3.11 -33.39
N GLU A 298 -6.21 2.61 -34.64
CA GLU A 298 -7.11 3.02 -35.70
C GLU A 298 -8.61 2.85 -35.36
N PRO A 299 -9.05 1.74 -34.71
CA PRO A 299 -10.43 1.64 -34.23
C PRO A 299 -10.81 2.72 -33.22
N LEU A 300 -9.95 3.02 -32.24
CA LEU A 300 -10.21 4.04 -31.21
C LEU A 300 -10.25 5.45 -31.82
N ALA A 301 -9.34 5.73 -32.77
CA ALA A 301 -9.28 6.99 -33.49
C ALA A 301 -10.55 7.26 -34.31
N ARG A 302 -11.13 6.22 -34.93
CA ARG A 302 -12.42 6.31 -35.64
C ARG A 302 -13.57 6.76 -34.74
N HIS A 303 -13.48 6.47 -33.44
CA HIS A 303 -14.44 6.91 -32.44
C HIS A 303 -13.99 8.18 -31.67
N GLY A 304 -12.97 8.88 -32.16
CA GLY A 304 -12.55 10.19 -31.64
C GLY A 304 -11.68 10.16 -30.39
N ALA A 305 -11.04 9.03 -30.07
CA ALA A 305 -10.12 8.96 -28.95
C ALA A 305 -8.92 9.91 -29.12
N PRO A 306 -8.46 10.61 -28.06
CA PRO A 306 -7.26 11.45 -28.11
C PRO A 306 -5.98 10.61 -28.00
N LEU A 307 -4.96 10.86 -28.84
CA LEU A 307 -3.65 10.18 -28.80
C LEU A 307 -2.57 11.09 -28.18
N SER A 308 -1.71 10.57 -27.30
CA SER A 308 -0.52 11.29 -26.80
C SER A 308 0.75 10.73 -27.41
N LEU A 309 0.99 9.42 -27.31
CA LEU A 309 2.27 8.83 -27.66
C LEU A 309 2.13 7.33 -27.94
N VAL A 310 2.64 6.87 -29.07
CA VAL A 310 2.94 5.45 -29.32
C VAL A 310 4.38 5.22 -28.91
N VAL A 311 4.59 4.37 -27.92
CA VAL A 311 5.92 3.98 -27.45
C VAL A 311 6.21 2.60 -28.03
N ALA A 312 6.87 2.56 -29.19
CA ALA A 312 7.53 1.35 -29.62
C ALA A 312 8.68 1.09 -28.66
N ASP A 313 8.72 -0.10 -28.02
CA ASP A 313 9.78 -0.61 -27.15
C ASP A 313 10.86 0.42 -26.74
N PRO A 314 10.86 0.93 -25.49
CA PRO A 314 11.80 1.93 -25.02
C PRO A 314 13.27 1.57 -25.29
N ALA A 315 13.63 0.28 -25.31
CA ALA A 315 14.98 -0.19 -25.61
C ALA A 315 15.32 -0.13 -27.11
N ALA A 316 14.34 -0.37 -28.00
CA ALA A 316 14.52 -0.27 -29.44
C ALA A 316 14.51 1.20 -29.93
N LEU A 317 13.79 2.10 -29.25
CA LEU A 317 13.71 3.52 -29.61
C LEU A 317 15.05 4.27 -29.46
N VAL A 318 15.93 3.76 -28.59
CA VAL A 318 17.31 4.26 -28.36
C VAL A 318 18.13 4.17 -29.65
N ASP A 319 18.02 3.07 -30.38
CA ASP A 319 18.83 2.78 -31.56
C ASP A 319 18.25 3.41 -32.85
N GLU A 320 16.94 3.65 -32.91
CA GLU A 320 16.26 4.02 -34.15
C GLU A 320 15.99 5.52 -34.34
N VAL A 321 15.66 6.26 -33.26
CA VAL A 321 15.12 7.64 -33.38
C VAL A 321 16.09 8.70 -32.87
N GLY A 322 17.07 8.34 -32.04
CA GLY A 322 18.12 9.27 -31.60
C GLY A 322 17.61 10.53 -30.90
N VAL A 323 16.43 10.48 -30.26
CA VAL A 323 15.85 11.60 -29.48
C VAL A 323 16.04 11.30 -27.98
N PRO A 324 17.07 11.88 -27.32
CA PRO A 324 17.41 11.54 -25.94
C PRO A 324 16.34 11.96 -24.91
N GLU A 325 15.57 13.01 -25.18
CA GLU A 325 14.60 13.57 -24.22
C GLU A 325 13.33 12.72 -24.07
N VAL A 326 12.80 12.15 -25.16
CA VAL A 326 11.58 11.32 -25.10
C VAL A 326 11.88 9.95 -24.51
N VAL A 327 13.03 9.37 -24.87
CA VAL A 327 13.48 8.08 -24.32
C VAL A 327 13.87 8.21 -22.85
N GLY A 328 14.57 9.28 -22.46
CA GLY A 328 14.85 9.58 -21.05
C GLY A 328 13.57 9.68 -20.22
N ALA A 329 12.56 10.41 -20.71
CA ALA A 329 11.26 10.53 -20.04
C ALA A 329 10.46 9.22 -19.92
N LEU A 330 10.74 8.21 -20.76
CA LEU A 330 10.11 6.89 -20.69
C LEU A 330 10.81 5.94 -19.71
N VAL A 331 12.14 6.06 -19.57
CA VAL A 331 12.92 5.38 -18.53
C VAL A 331 12.53 5.88 -17.12
N ASP A 332 12.02 7.10 -17.06
CA ASP A 332 11.62 7.83 -15.87
C ASP A 332 10.12 7.76 -15.55
N LEU A 333 9.33 6.92 -16.23
CA LEU A 333 7.91 6.76 -15.87
C LEU A 333 7.75 6.26 -14.43
N PRO A 334 6.68 6.67 -13.70
CA PRO A 334 6.35 6.04 -12.44
C PRO A 334 6.21 4.52 -12.63
N PRO A 335 6.58 3.71 -11.62
CA PRO A 335 6.47 2.26 -11.74
C PRO A 335 4.99 1.87 -11.93
N ALA A 336 4.71 1.17 -13.03
CA ALA A 336 3.42 0.50 -13.19
C ALA A 336 3.34 -0.65 -12.18
N LEU A 337 2.17 -0.84 -11.58
CA LEU A 337 1.92 -2.01 -10.77
C LEU A 337 1.84 -3.25 -11.67
N ASP A 338 2.74 -4.19 -11.43
CA ASP A 338 2.66 -5.50 -12.05
C ASP A 338 1.41 -6.24 -11.58
N THR A 339 0.66 -6.84 -12.51
CA THR A 339 -0.66 -7.45 -12.21
C THR A 339 -0.96 -8.68 -13.07
N LEU A 340 -1.78 -9.61 -12.53
CA LEU A 340 -2.31 -10.75 -13.28
C LEU A 340 -3.58 -10.34 -14.01
N ALA A 341 -3.82 -10.92 -15.19
CA ALA A 341 -5.17 -10.93 -15.75
C ALA A 341 -6.10 -11.79 -14.88
N GLY A 342 -7.16 -11.15 -14.36
CA GLY A 342 -8.25 -11.81 -13.62
C GLY A 342 -8.93 -10.89 -12.62
N TRP A 343 -9.97 -11.40 -11.96
CA TRP A 343 -10.75 -10.66 -10.95
C TRP A 343 -10.23 -10.82 -9.52
N ARG A 344 -9.33 -11.78 -9.29
CA ARG A 344 -8.95 -12.26 -7.96
C ARG A 344 -7.67 -11.58 -7.44
N GLU A 345 -7.01 -12.22 -6.47
CA GLU A 345 -5.74 -11.80 -5.91
C GLU A 345 -4.74 -11.46 -7.02
N TYR A 346 -4.09 -10.30 -6.90
CA TYR A 346 -3.19 -9.71 -7.88
C TYR A 346 -3.81 -9.30 -9.23
N GLY A 347 -5.11 -9.50 -9.42
CA GLY A 347 -5.91 -8.96 -10.52
C GLY A 347 -6.73 -7.75 -10.12
N LEU A 348 -7.72 -7.38 -10.94
CA LEU A 348 -8.53 -6.16 -10.81
C LEU A 348 -9.08 -5.97 -9.39
N GLY A 349 -9.57 -7.04 -8.75
CA GLY A 349 -10.15 -7.01 -7.42
C GLY A 349 -9.22 -6.53 -6.30
N SER A 350 -7.91 -6.54 -6.53
CA SER A 350 -6.88 -6.08 -5.58
C SER A 350 -6.34 -4.68 -5.89
N MET A 351 -6.70 -4.09 -7.03
CA MET A 351 -5.99 -2.93 -7.58
C MET A 351 -6.19 -1.65 -6.79
N VAL A 352 -7.38 -1.43 -6.25
CA VAL A 352 -7.61 -0.28 -5.38
C VAL A 352 -6.75 -0.39 -4.12
N SER A 353 -6.61 -1.58 -3.52
CA SER A 353 -5.71 -1.78 -2.38
C SER A 353 -4.25 -1.50 -2.75
N ALA A 354 -3.81 -2.00 -3.90
CA ALA A 354 -2.44 -1.84 -4.37
C ALA A 354 -2.11 -0.36 -4.67
N LEU A 355 -3.00 0.36 -5.38
CA LEU A 355 -2.84 1.78 -5.67
C LEU A 355 -2.78 2.63 -4.38
N LEU A 356 -3.68 2.37 -3.44
CA LEU A 356 -3.72 3.08 -2.16
C LEU A 356 -2.46 2.84 -1.34
N SER A 357 -2.05 1.58 -1.18
CA SER A 357 -0.88 1.22 -0.39
C SER A 357 0.44 1.68 -1.03
N SER A 358 0.54 1.64 -2.36
CA SER A 358 1.68 2.18 -3.11
C SER A 358 1.81 3.70 -2.94
N GLY A 359 0.70 4.45 -3.00
CA GLY A 359 0.70 5.88 -2.69
C GLY A 359 1.18 6.18 -1.25
N LEU A 360 0.79 5.34 -0.27
CA LEU A 360 1.27 5.44 1.11
C LEU A 360 2.75 5.05 1.25
N ALA A 361 3.25 4.15 0.41
CA ALA A 361 4.64 3.68 0.37
C ALA A 361 5.61 4.72 -0.25
N GLY A 362 5.09 5.84 -0.75
CA GLY A 362 5.90 6.89 -1.37
C GLY A 362 6.02 6.76 -2.88
N ASP A 363 5.10 6.04 -3.54
CA ASP A 363 4.97 6.01 -5.00
C ASP A 363 3.68 6.78 -5.38
N PRO A 364 3.71 8.12 -5.35
CA PRO A 364 2.51 8.97 -5.36
C PRO A 364 1.75 8.97 -6.69
N MET A 365 2.37 8.48 -7.77
CA MET A 365 1.83 8.46 -9.13
C MET A 365 1.66 7.05 -9.70
N SER A 366 1.66 6.02 -8.84
CA SER A 366 1.41 4.65 -9.25
C SER A 366 0.12 4.49 -10.04
N TYR A 367 0.18 3.61 -11.03
CA TYR A 367 -0.92 3.27 -11.92
C TYR A 367 -0.91 1.78 -12.23
N THR A 368 -1.97 1.28 -12.83
CA THR A 368 -2.06 -0.10 -13.31
C THR A 368 -2.02 -0.14 -14.83
N ILE A 369 -1.82 -1.31 -15.40
CA ILE A 369 -1.95 -1.52 -16.84
C ILE A 369 -3.33 -2.12 -17.14
N VAL A 370 -4.03 -1.58 -18.14
CA VAL A 370 -5.36 -2.07 -18.52
C VAL A 370 -5.30 -3.54 -18.93
N GLY A 371 -6.06 -4.38 -18.21
CA GLY A 371 -6.19 -5.80 -18.53
C GLY A 371 -5.14 -6.72 -17.89
N GLY A 372 -4.18 -6.19 -17.12
CA GLY A 372 -3.09 -6.95 -16.51
C GLY A 372 -1.78 -6.87 -17.31
N SER A 373 -0.64 -7.11 -16.66
CA SER A 373 0.70 -6.99 -17.29
C SER A 373 1.48 -8.30 -17.43
N ILE A 374 1.18 -9.33 -16.62
CA ILE A 374 1.95 -10.58 -16.57
C ILE A 374 1.26 -11.73 -17.32
N GLU A 375 1.98 -12.34 -18.27
CA GLU A 375 1.61 -13.60 -18.96
C GLU A 375 1.68 -14.82 -18.03
N ASP A 376 0.83 -15.83 -18.28
CA ASP A 376 0.86 -17.13 -17.59
C ASP A 376 2.24 -17.81 -17.76
N ARG A 377 3.09 -17.70 -16.73
CA ARG A 377 4.37 -18.43 -16.64
C ARG A 377 4.22 -19.79 -15.97
N GLY A 378 3.11 -20.48 -16.20
CA GLY A 378 2.81 -21.86 -15.80
C GLY A 378 2.44 -22.08 -14.33
N ARG A 379 2.73 -21.12 -13.43
CA ARG A 379 2.44 -21.22 -11.98
C ARG A 379 1.42 -20.20 -11.45
N TRP A 380 1.27 -19.06 -12.10
CA TRP A 380 0.13 -18.16 -11.90
C TRP A 380 -0.89 -18.44 -12.99
N ARG A 381 -1.94 -19.21 -12.68
CA ARG A 381 -3.05 -19.36 -13.63
C ARG A 381 -3.74 -18.00 -13.75
N THR A 382 -3.47 -17.28 -14.82
CA THR A 382 -4.28 -16.13 -15.22
C THR A 382 -5.64 -16.65 -15.67
N GLU A 383 -6.70 -15.93 -15.32
CA GLU A 383 -7.99 -16.17 -15.94
C GLU A 383 -7.93 -15.60 -17.37
N PRO A 384 -8.58 -16.22 -18.37
CA PRO A 384 -8.67 -15.62 -19.69
C PRO A 384 -9.26 -14.20 -19.56
N ARG A 385 -8.48 -13.20 -19.98
CA ARG A 385 -8.93 -11.81 -20.04
C ARG A 385 -10.20 -11.71 -20.89
N THR A 386 -11.33 -11.45 -20.26
CA THR A 386 -12.60 -11.20 -20.95
C THR A 386 -12.72 -9.72 -21.33
N GLN A 387 -13.64 -9.42 -22.26
CA GLN A 387 -13.99 -8.03 -22.55
C GLN A 387 -14.46 -7.27 -21.31
N GLU A 388 -15.32 -7.89 -20.49
CA GLU A 388 -15.80 -7.27 -19.26
C GLU A 388 -14.65 -6.89 -18.33
N LEU A 389 -13.70 -7.80 -18.11
CA LEU A 389 -12.53 -7.54 -17.27
C LEU A 389 -11.70 -6.38 -17.84
N TYR A 390 -11.43 -6.38 -19.15
CA TYR A 390 -10.64 -5.36 -19.81
C TYR A 390 -11.28 -3.97 -19.66
N LEU A 391 -12.57 -3.86 -19.94
CA LEU A 391 -13.30 -2.59 -19.88
C LEU A 391 -13.48 -2.10 -18.44
N ARG A 392 -13.75 -2.97 -17.46
CA ARG A 392 -13.76 -2.57 -16.03
C ARG A 392 -12.38 -2.13 -15.53
N TRP A 393 -11.31 -2.71 -16.07
CA TRP A 393 -9.96 -2.24 -15.77
C TRP A 393 -9.69 -0.87 -16.38
N LEU A 394 -10.15 -0.65 -17.61
CA LEU A 394 -10.07 0.64 -18.29
C LEU A 394 -10.83 1.72 -17.52
N GLU A 395 -12.00 1.40 -16.97
CA GLU A 395 -12.76 2.29 -16.07
C GLU A 395 -11.93 2.71 -14.86
N LEU A 396 -11.28 1.76 -14.17
CA LEU A 396 -10.38 2.07 -13.05
C LEU A 396 -9.23 2.98 -13.50
N ASN A 397 -8.54 2.62 -14.58
CA ASN A 397 -7.32 3.29 -15.04
C ASN A 397 -7.57 4.68 -15.64
N THR A 398 -8.79 4.94 -16.09
CA THR A 398 -9.23 6.28 -16.53
C THR A 398 -9.07 7.31 -15.41
N PHE A 399 -9.24 6.89 -14.16
CA PHE A 399 -9.13 7.75 -12.98
C PHE A 399 -7.87 7.46 -12.15
N THR A 400 -6.76 7.12 -12.81
CA THR A 400 -5.41 7.07 -12.23
C THR A 400 -4.48 8.12 -12.87
N PRO A 401 -3.24 8.31 -12.37
CA PRO A 401 -2.30 9.32 -12.89
C PRO A 401 -1.98 9.14 -14.38
N VAL A 402 -1.84 7.89 -14.80
CA VAL A 402 -1.55 7.47 -16.17
C VAL A 402 -2.63 6.49 -16.59
N LEU A 403 -3.14 6.66 -17.81
CA LEU A 403 -3.94 5.67 -18.52
C LEU A 403 -2.99 4.91 -19.45
N SER A 404 -2.66 3.66 -19.12
CA SER A 404 -1.76 2.83 -19.91
C SER A 404 -2.50 1.60 -20.41
N PHE A 405 -2.56 1.48 -21.73
CA PHE A 405 -2.88 0.22 -22.36
C PHE A 405 -1.63 -0.67 -22.36
N HIS A 406 -1.83 -1.98 -22.45
CA HIS A 406 -0.76 -2.90 -22.83
C HIS A 406 -1.43 -4.15 -23.39
N ASP A 407 -0.77 -4.79 -24.33
CA ASP A 407 -1.18 -6.10 -24.79
C ASP A 407 -0.03 -7.12 -24.71
N THR A 408 0.53 -7.28 -23.50
CA THR A 408 1.62 -8.25 -23.27
C THR A 408 1.13 -9.66 -23.49
N LEU A 409 -0.17 -9.90 -23.37
CA LEU A 409 -0.78 -11.22 -23.37
C LEU A 409 -1.16 -11.63 -24.80
N LEU A 410 -0.17 -11.98 -25.63
CA LEU A 410 -0.36 -12.25 -27.06
C LEU A 410 -1.08 -13.59 -27.36
N ALA A 411 -1.55 -14.30 -26.34
CA ALA A 411 -2.28 -15.55 -26.50
C ALA A 411 -3.72 -15.28 -26.98
N SER A 412 -4.13 -15.97 -28.05
CA SER A 412 -5.42 -15.78 -28.74
C SER A 412 -6.67 -16.08 -27.89
N GLU A 413 -6.52 -16.54 -26.66
CA GLU A 413 -7.61 -16.78 -25.71
C GLU A 413 -7.96 -15.53 -24.87
N HIS A 414 -7.16 -14.47 -24.98
CA HIS A 414 -7.43 -13.19 -24.36
C HIS A 414 -8.23 -12.28 -25.29
N TYR A 415 -9.15 -11.51 -24.71
CA TYR A 415 -9.79 -10.40 -25.41
C TYR A 415 -8.75 -9.34 -25.72
N HIS A 416 -8.68 -8.89 -26.97
CA HIS A 416 -7.84 -7.79 -27.40
C HIS A 416 -8.70 -6.61 -27.80
N LEU A 417 -8.28 -5.39 -27.46
CA LEU A 417 -9.05 -4.21 -27.83
C LEU A 417 -9.08 -3.99 -29.34
N TRP A 418 -8.15 -4.56 -30.12
CA TRP A 418 -8.16 -4.53 -31.59
C TRP A 418 -9.04 -5.61 -32.23
N ASP A 419 -9.69 -6.46 -31.45
CA ASP A 419 -10.67 -7.41 -31.99
C ASP A 419 -11.82 -6.64 -32.68
N GLU A 420 -12.54 -7.26 -33.61
CA GLU A 420 -13.65 -6.64 -34.35
C GLU A 420 -14.91 -6.41 -33.48
N ASP A 421 -14.76 -5.68 -32.36
CA ASP A 421 -15.82 -5.31 -31.44
C ASP A 421 -15.94 -3.78 -31.30
N GLU A 422 -16.88 -3.23 -32.07
CA GLU A 422 -17.19 -1.79 -32.08
C GLU A 422 -17.59 -1.26 -30.69
N SER A 423 -18.24 -2.07 -29.86
CA SER A 423 -18.69 -1.62 -28.54
C SER A 423 -17.51 -1.35 -27.59
N GLY A 424 -16.50 -2.24 -27.60
CA GLY A 424 -15.26 -2.04 -26.84
C GLY A 424 -14.51 -0.78 -27.25
N HIS A 425 -14.39 -0.53 -28.56
CA HIS A 425 -13.74 0.67 -29.10
C HIS A 425 -14.45 1.96 -28.67
N ILE A 426 -15.79 1.99 -28.72
CA ILE A 426 -16.59 3.15 -28.28
C ILE A 426 -16.35 3.43 -26.78
N HIS A 427 -16.40 2.39 -25.95
CA HIS A 427 -16.15 2.53 -24.51
C HIS A 427 -14.74 3.06 -24.24
N ALA A 428 -13.73 2.52 -24.93
CA ALA A 428 -12.36 2.96 -24.75
C ALA A 428 -12.11 4.39 -25.21
N ALA A 429 -12.65 4.79 -26.36
CA ALA A 429 -12.53 6.16 -26.85
C ALA A 429 -13.19 7.18 -25.92
N ARG A 430 -14.37 6.86 -25.37
CA ARG A 430 -15.07 7.72 -24.40
C ARG A 430 -14.26 7.88 -23.11
N LEU A 431 -13.76 6.78 -22.55
CA LEU A 431 -12.97 6.80 -21.33
C LEU A 431 -11.60 7.50 -21.51
N ALA A 432 -10.93 7.29 -22.65
CA ALA A 432 -9.72 8.05 -23.00
C ALA A 432 -9.99 9.56 -23.10
N THR A 433 -11.15 9.95 -23.64
CA THR A 433 -11.57 11.36 -23.71
C THR A 433 -11.86 11.95 -22.33
N ILE A 434 -12.47 11.19 -21.41
CA ILE A 434 -12.64 11.60 -20.01
C ILE A 434 -11.28 11.74 -19.32
N HIS A 435 -10.36 10.80 -19.57
CA HIS A 435 -9.00 10.90 -19.07
C HIS A 435 -8.35 12.20 -19.55
N GLU A 436 -8.37 12.53 -20.84
CA GLU A 436 -7.84 13.81 -21.35
C GLU A 436 -8.51 15.02 -20.67
N ALA A 437 -9.83 15.02 -20.52
CA ALA A 437 -10.57 16.14 -19.92
C ALA A 437 -10.14 16.42 -18.46
N LEU A 438 -9.65 15.40 -17.75
CA LEU A 438 -9.12 15.50 -16.40
C LEU A 438 -7.65 15.94 -16.33
N TRP A 439 -6.97 16.11 -17.47
CA TRP A 439 -5.56 16.49 -17.52
C TRP A 439 -5.22 17.77 -16.72
N PRO A 440 -5.96 18.89 -16.86
CA PRO A 440 -5.67 20.10 -16.09
C PRO A 440 -5.76 19.87 -14.57
N TYR A 441 -6.61 18.94 -14.14
CA TYR A 441 -6.72 18.56 -12.74
C TYR A 441 -5.55 17.69 -12.30
N ARG A 442 -5.23 16.61 -13.04
CA ARG A 442 -4.08 15.76 -12.75
C ARG A 442 -2.77 16.55 -12.70
N ARG A 443 -2.58 17.55 -13.56
CA ARG A 443 -1.41 18.46 -13.50
C ARG A 443 -1.27 19.21 -12.19
N ARG A 444 -2.39 19.66 -11.60
CA ARG A 444 -2.37 20.31 -10.28
C ARG A 444 -2.02 19.32 -9.18
N LEU A 445 -2.49 18.06 -9.31
CA LEU A 445 -2.12 17.01 -8.37
C LEU A 445 -0.64 16.65 -8.48
N MET A 446 -0.08 16.58 -9.70
CA MET A 446 1.37 16.37 -9.93
C MET A 446 2.22 17.48 -9.29
N ALA A 447 1.77 18.73 -9.31
CA ALA A 447 2.46 19.79 -8.57
C ALA A 447 2.48 19.53 -7.04
N ALA A 448 1.37 19.04 -6.47
CA ALA A 448 1.32 18.63 -5.06
C ALA A 448 2.18 17.39 -4.76
N VAL A 449 2.41 16.53 -5.76
CA VAL A 449 3.40 15.44 -5.68
C VAL A 449 4.81 16.01 -5.57
N VAL A 450 5.20 16.94 -6.45
CA VAL A 450 6.53 17.57 -6.42
C VAL A 450 6.77 18.31 -5.09
N ASP A 451 5.77 19.06 -4.61
CA ASP A 451 5.92 19.90 -3.41
C ASP A 451 5.87 19.12 -2.08
N GLN A 452 5.04 18.07 -2.01
CA GLN A 452 4.65 17.43 -0.75
C GLN A 452 4.64 15.90 -0.81
N ASN A 453 4.98 15.31 -1.96
CA ASN A 453 4.87 13.89 -2.24
C ASN A 453 3.46 13.32 -1.98
N MET A 454 2.43 14.17 -2.08
CA MET A 454 1.06 13.78 -1.78
C MET A 454 0.52 12.85 -2.88
N PRO A 455 0.10 11.61 -2.56
CA PRO A 455 -0.33 10.67 -3.59
C PRO A 455 -1.54 11.20 -4.36
N MET A 456 -1.62 10.90 -5.65
CA MET A 456 -2.75 11.29 -6.48
C MET A 456 -3.99 10.44 -6.19
N VAL A 457 -3.80 9.13 -6.01
CA VAL A 457 -4.83 8.18 -5.58
C VAL A 457 -4.75 8.04 -4.06
N ARG A 458 -5.80 8.44 -3.36
CA ARG A 458 -5.81 8.70 -1.93
C ARG A 458 -6.85 7.85 -1.22
N PRO A 459 -6.52 7.29 -0.03
CA PRO A 459 -7.53 6.63 0.78
C PRO A 459 -8.51 7.67 1.30
N MET A 460 -9.77 7.27 1.48
CA MET A 460 -10.83 8.20 1.91
C MET A 460 -10.47 8.94 3.21
N TRP A 461 -9.85 8.26 4.17
CA TRP A 461 -9.43 8.84 5.45
C TRP A 461 -8.34 9.91 5.34
N LEU A 462 -7.64 10.00 4.21
CA LEU A 462 -6.65 11.05 4.00
C LEU A 462 -7.33 12.41 3.75
N GLU A 463 -8.45 12.40 3.01
CA GLU A 463 -9.25 13.59 2.72
C GLU A 463 -10.29 13.89 3.80
N PHE A 464 -10.79 12.85 4.47
CA PHE A 464 -11.85 12.93 5.48
C PHE A 464 -11.41 12.30 6.81
N PRO A 465 -10.30 12.76 7.44
CA PRO A 465 -9.72 12.11 8.62
C PRO A 465 -10.63 12.14 9.86
N ASP A 466 -11.56 13.10 9.92
CA ASP A 466 -12.50 13.27 11.03
C ASP A 466 -13.74 12.35 10.91
N ASP A 467 -13.92 11.66 9.78
CA ASP A 467 -14.99 10.69 9.55
C ASP A 467 -14.50 9.26 9.91
N PRO A 468 -14.98 8.66 11.01
CA PRO A 468 -14.52 7.34 11.48
C PRO A 468 -14.83 6.19 10.52
N GLU A 469 -15.85 6.33 9.66
CA GLU A 469 -16.20 5.29 8.67
C GLU A 469 -15.07 5.16 7.65
N THR A 470 -14.45 6.28 7.25
CA THR A 470 -13.43 6.30 6.20
C THR A 470 -12.15 5.53 6.55
N TRP A 471 -11.88 5.36 7.84
CA TRP A 471 -10.78 4.53 8.37
C TRP A 471 -11.09 3.03 8.31
N GLN A 472 -12.36 2.65 8.14
CA GLN A 472 -12.82 1.25 8.15
C GLN A 472 -13.34 0.79 6.79
N LEU A 473 -13.31 1.67 5.78
CA LEU A 473 -13.79 1.34 4.46
C LEU A 473 -12.98 0.19 3.82
N PRO A 474 -13.65 -0.74 3.12
CA PRO A 474 -12.97 -1.69 2.27
C PRO A 474 -12.20 -0.99 1.12
N PRO A 475 -11.15 -1.63 0.55
CA PRO A 475 -10.35 -1.11 -0.57
C PRO A 475 -11.12 -1.17 -1.89
N ASN A 476 -12.25 -0.48 -1.99
CA ASN A 476 -13.09 -0.55 -3.19
C ASN A 476 -13.65 0.82 -3.60
N GLN A 477 -13.20 1.88 -2.95
CA GLN A 477 -13.37 3.26 -3.36
C GLN A 477 -12.16 4.08 -2.93
N TYR A 478 -11.88 5.16 -3.63
CA TYR A 478 -10.76 6.05 -3.36
C TYR A 478 -11.06 7.48 -3.82
N MET A 479 -10.21 8.40 -3.40
CA MET A 479 -10.20 9.78 -3.85
C MET A 479 -9.09 9.98 -4.89
N LEU A 480 -9.41 10.50 -6.07
CA LEU A 480 -8.42 11.05 -7.00
C LEU A 480 -8.24 12.54 -6.68
N GLY A 481 -7.17 12.85 -5.96
CA GLY A 481 -6.99 14.13 -5.29
C GLY A 481 -8.16 14.46 -4.34
N PRO A 482 -8.39 15.72 -3.96
CA PRO A 482 -9.42 16.06 -2.98
C PRO A 482 -10.85 16.12 -3.55
N HIS A 483 -11.06 15.95 -4.86
CA HIS A 483 -12.31 16.35 -5.52
C HIS A 483 -13.11 15.25 -6.23
N LEU A 484 -12.51 14.09 -6.49
CA LEU A 484 -13.16 13.02 -7.26
C LEU A 484 -13.17 11.73 -6.44
N LEU A 485 -14.35 11.23 -6.12
CA LEU A 485 -14.52 9.92 -5.50
C LEU A 485 -14.80 8.89 -6.59
N VAL A 486 -14.02 7.82 -6.62
CA VAL A 486 -14.12 6.74 -7.61
C VAL A 486 -14.37 5.42 -6.91
N ALA A 487 -15.43 4.72 -7.31
CA ALA A 487 -15.83 3.42 -6.77
C ALA A 487 -16.00 2.41 -7.92
N PRO A 488 -14.91 1.80 -8.41
CA PRO A 488 -14.94 0.90 -9.56
C PRO A 488 -15.72 -0.39 -9.28
N ILE A 489 -16.20 -1.05 -10.35
CA ILE A 489 -16.68 -2.42 -10.30
C ILE A 489 -15.47 -3.35 -10.32
N LEU A 490 -15.34 -4.17 -9.27
CA LEU A 490 -14.17 -5.02 -9.02
C LEU A 490 -14.51 -6.52 -9.09
N GLN A 491 -15.72 -6.86 -9.55
CA GLN A 491 -16.23 -8.23 -9.66
C GLN A 491 -17.03 -8.37 -10.97
N SER A 492 -16.92 -9.52 -11.61
CA SER A 492 -17.64 -9.85 -12.84
C SER A 492 -19.17 -9.88 -12.62
N ALA A 493 -19.92 -9.67 -13.70
CA ALA A 493 -21.37 -9.72 -13.79
C ALA A 493 -22.08 -8.82 -12.78
N THR A 494 -21.50 -7.65 -12.50
CA THR A 494 -22.05 -6.67 -11.55
C THR A 494 -22.29 -5.33 -12.24
N LEU A 495 -23.47 -4.75 -12.02
CA LEU A 495 -23.91 -3.47 -12.58
C LEU A 495 -24.30 -2.46 -11.50
N GLU A 496 -24.13 -2.80 -10.22
CA GLU A 496 -24.46 -1.94 -9.09
C GLU A 496 -23.29 -1.87 -8.12
N ARG A 497 -23.11 -0.71 -7.49
CA ARG A 497 -22.05 -0.45 -6.53
C ARG A 497 -22.61 0.24 -5.31
N ARG A 498 -22.34 -0.33 -4.14
CA ARG A 498 -22.57 0.32 -2.85
C ARG A 498 -21.42 1.27 -2.51
N VAL A 499 -21.68 2.57 -2.47
CA VAL A 499 -20.67 3.63 -2.30
C VAL A 499 -20.92 4.39 -1.00
N TYR A 500 -19.86 4.65 -0.24
CA TYR A 500 -19.93 5.57 0.89
C TYR A 500 -19.58 6.98 0.42
N LEU A 501 -20.51 7.93 0.61
CA LEU A 501 -20.26 9.35 0.39
C LEU A 501 -19.99 10.02 1.75
N PRO A 502 -18.78 10.55 2.00
CA PRO A 502 -18.52 11.34 3.20
C PRO A 502 -19.29 12.67 3.16
N GLU A 503 -19.28 13.42 4.26
CA GLU A 503 -19.94 14.73 4.33
C GLU A 503 -19.51 15.64 3.17
N GLY A 504 -20.50 16.27 2.51
CA GLY A 504 -20.26 17.17 1.38
C GLY A 504 -21.32 17.09 0.28
N GLU A 505 -21.11 17.89 -0.75
CA GLU A 505 -21.97 17.97 -1.93
C GLU A 505 -21.31 17.21 -3.09
N TRP A 506 -21.99 16.16 -3.55
CA TRP A 506 -21.47 15.20 -4.52
C TRP A 506 -22.39 15.11 -5.72
N THR A 507 -21.80 15.08 -6.92
CA THR A 507 -22.53 14.94 -8.18
C THR A 507 -22.06 13.69 -8.90
N HIS A 508 -22.98 12.78 -9.23
CA HIS A 508 -22.62 11.61 -10.03
C HIS A 508 -22.28 12.05 -11.46
N LEU A 509 -21.08 11.69 -11.90
CA LEU A 509 -20.44 12.19 -13.13
C LEU A 509 -21.33 12.03 -14.37
N TRP A 510 -21.98 10.87 -14.51
CA TRP A 510 -22.71 10.50 -15.73
C TRP A 510 -24.14 11.02 -15.73
N SER A 511 -24.85 10.85 -14.61
CA SER A 511 -26.28 11.21 -14.52
C SER A 511 -26.53 12.68 -14.17
N GLY A 512 -25.51 13.39 -13.65
CA GLY A 512 -25.67 14.72 -13.07
C GLY A 512 -26.50 14.78 -11.78
N ARG A 513 -26.95 13.64 -11.25
CA ARG A 513 -27.67 13.57 -9.96
C ARG A 513 -26.78 14.10 -8.84
N GLU A 514 -27.38 14.89 -7.95
CA GLU A 514 -26.70 15.51 -6.83
C GLU A 514 -27.12 14.86 -5.51
N TRP A 515 -26.18 14.82 -4.56
CA TRP A 515 -26.37 14.37 -3.19
C TRP A 515 -25.75 15.38 -2.24
N PHE A 516 -26.52 15.79 -1.24
CA PHE A 516 -26.00 16.40 -0.03
C PHE A 516 -25.83 15.28 1.00
N SER A 517 -24.58 14.91 1.28
CA SER A 517 -24.24 13.81 2.18
C SER A 517 -23.81 14.33 3.55
N LEU A 518 -24.19 13.60 4.61
CA LEU A 518 -23.70 13.78 5.97
C LEU A 518 -22.84 12.58 6.43
N GLY A 519 -22.33 11.79 5.48
CA GLY A 519 -21.75 10.47 5.72
C GLY A 519 -22.81 9.38 5.57
N GLN A 520 -22.99 8.84 4.36
CA GLN A 520 -24.00 7.82 4.09
C GLN A 520 -23.61 6.83 3.00
N TRP A 521 -24.14 5.62 3.11
CA TRP A 521 -24.06 4.60 2.08
C TRP A 521 -25.20 4.76 1.06
N ILE A 522 -24.88 4.68 -0.22
CA ILE A 522 -25.84 4.69 -1.34
C ILE A 522 -25.58 3.51 -2.28
N ASP A 523 -26.63 3.05 -2.95
CA ASP A 523 -26.53 2.08 -4.04
C ASP A 523 -26.65 2.82 -5.38
N VAL A 524 -25.74 2.52 -6.30
CA VAL A 524 -25.54 3.26 -7.55
C VAL A 524 -25.47 2.26 -8.69
N VAL A 525 -26.22 2.51 -9.75
CA VAL A 525 -26.10 1.74 -11.00
C VAL A 525 -24.83 2.19 -11.72
N ALA A 526 -23.95 1.26 -12.02
CA ALA A 526 -22.66 1.45 -12.68
C ALA A 526 -22.56 0.48 -13.89
N PRO A 527 -23.28 0.77 -14.99
CA PRO A 527 -23.18 -0.06 -16.19
C PRO A 527 -21.78 0.06 -16.81
N MET A 528 -21.49 -0.77 -17.82
CA MET A 528 -20.20 -0.71 -18.51
C MET A 528 -19.99 0.67 -19.16
N GLY A 529 -18.80 1.25 -18.98
CA GLY A 529 -18.44 2.60 -19.43
C GLY A 529 -18.85 3.73 -18.48
N GLU A 530 -19.58 3.43 -17.41
CA GLU A 530 -20.10 4.42 -16.45
C GLU A 530 -19.81 3.97 -15.00
N PRO A 531 -18.53 3.89 -14.61
CA PRO A 531 -18.16 3.53 -13.24
C PRO A 531 -18.72 4.54 -12.25
N ALA A 532 -19.00 4.13 -11.02
CA ALA A 532 -19.53 5.03 -10.00
C ALA A 532 -18.48 6.09 -9.63
N VAL A 533 -18.64 7.31 -10.17
CA VAL A 533 -17.73 8.44 -9.99
C VAL A 533 -18.52 9.66 -9.54
N PHE A 534 -18.04 10.31 -8.48
CA PHE A 534 -18.67 11.47 -7.88
C PHE A 534 -17.71 12.65 -7.88
N VAL A 535 -18.22 13.78 -8.34
CA VAL A 535 -17.52 15.06 -8.38
C VAL A 535 -17.98 15.90 -7.21
N HIS A 536 -17.05 16.29 -6.34
CA HIS A 536 -17.35 17.20 -5.24
C HIS A 536 -17.66 18.61 -5.77
N ASP A 537 -18.56 19.36 -5.12
CA ASP A 537 -19.02 20.66 -5.62
C ASP A 537 -17.89 21.70 -5.79
N ASN A 538 -16.93 21.70 -4.87
CA ASN A 538 -15.77 22.60 -4.94
C ASN A 538 -14.73 22.24 -6.03
N PHE A 539 -14.97 21.23 -6.86
CA PHE A 539 -14.06 20.86 -7.95
C PHE A 539 -13.95 22.00 -8.97
N PRO A 540 -12.77 22.62 -9.19
CA PRO A 540 -12.65 23.80 -10.05
C PRO A 540 -13.05 23.59 -11.52
N GLY A 541 -13.08 22.33 -11.98
CA GLY A 541 -13.48 21.94 -13.34
C GLY A 541 -14.86 21.28 -13.44
N ARG A 542 -15.70 21.38 -12.40
CA ARG A 542 -16.97 20.63 -12.29
C ARG A 542 -17.87 20.76 -13.50
N ALA A 543 -18.23 21.97 -13.90
CA ALA A 543 -19.12 22.18 -15.04
C ALA A 543 -18.53 21.62 -16.35
N ALA A 544 -17.23 21.83 -16.59
CA ALA A 544 -16.57 21.34 -17.80
C ALA A 544 -16.55 19.81 -17.87
N LEU A 545 -16.23 19.14 -16.75
CA LEU A 545 -16.18 17.69 -16.66
C LEU A 545 -17.57 17.06 -16.81
N LEU A 546 -18.58 17.60 -16.10
CA LEU A 546 -19.96 17.11 -16.18
C LEU A 546 -20.54 17.30 -17.59
N ASN A 547 -20.32 18.46 -18.20
CA ASN A 547 -20.74 18.70 -19.58
C ASN A 547 -20.05 17.73 -20.54
N ARG A 548 -18.75 17.48 -20.36
CA ARG A 548 -18.01 16.55 -21.21
C ARG A 548 -18.52 15.11 -21.06
N ALA A 549 -18.82 14.67 -19.85
CA ALA A 549 -19.43 13.37 -19.60
C ALA A 549 -20.82 13.25 -20.25
N HIS A 550 -21.64 14.29 -20.12
CA HIS A 550 -22.96 14.35 -20.74
C HIS A 550 -22.91 14.35 -22.29
N GLU A 551 -21.97 15.10 -22.89
CA GLU A 551 -21.73 15.13 -24.34
C GLU A 551 -21.35 13.76 -24.92
N LEU A 552 -20.54 13.00 -24.18
CA LEU A 552 -20.16 11.64 -24.57
C LEU A 552 -21.32 10.65 -24.42
N GLY A 553 -22.46 11.08 -23.87
CA GLY A 553 -23.69 10.29 -23.71
C GLY A 553 -23.60 9.20 -22.64
N VAL A 554 -24.62 8.34 -22.57
CA VAL A 554 -24.66 7.10 -21.78
C VAL A 554 -24.64 5.95 -22.78
N SER A 555 -23.72 4.99 -22.65
CA SER A 555 -23.68 3.85 -23.60
C SER A 555 -24.63 2.80 -23.08
N HIS A 556 -25.83 2.74 -23.66
CA HIS A 556 -26.73 1.60 -23.47
C HIS A 556 -26.34 0.39 -24.34
N LEU A 557 -25.14 0.36 -24.92
CA LEU A 557 -24.78 -0.59 -25.99
C LEU A 557 -24.34 -1.97 -25.48
N MET A 558 -24.14 -2.14 -24.16
CA MET A 558 -23.94 -3.46 -23.55
C MET A 558 -25.08 -3.78 -22.60
N SER A 559 -26.19 -4.30 -23.13
CA SER A 559 -27.15 -5.04 -22.32
C SER A 559 -26.60 -6.45 -22.09
N TYR A 560 -26.05 -6.72 -20.91
CA TYR A 560 -25.80 -8.08 -20.43
C TYR A 560 -27.08 -8.69 -19.86
#